data_AF-A0A2C8FB79-F1
#
_entry.id   AF-A0A2C8FB79-F1
#
_cell.length_a   1.000
_cell.length_b   1.000
_cell.length_c   1.000
_cell.angle_alpha   90.00
_cell.angle_beta   90.00
_cell.angle_gamma   90.00
#
_symmetry.space_group_name_H-M   'P 1'
#
loop_
_entity.id
_entity.type
_entity.pdbx_description
1 polymer ?
#
loop_
_entity_poly.entity_id
_entity_poly.type
_entity_poly.pdbx_seq_one_letter_code
_entity_poly.pdbx_strand_id
1 'polypeptide(L)'
;MITCTKCGTRNDDEARSCRKCSKKLQSSRQPYVPQEPVQPPLSRFTPQGLPPDQWRSFRRLLEAWAYLAVLIAVGAGCVYYETWWPLYPAVAVLALLLRFRRI
;
A
#
# COMPACT_ATOMS: atom_id res chain seq x y z
N MET A 1 -3.57 -27.42 -34.57
CA MET A 1 -3.56 -28.54 -33.60
C MET A 1 -2.41 -28.36 -32.62
N ILE A 2 -2.58 -28.68 -31.33
CA ILE A 2 -1.52 -28.52 -30.31
C ILE A 2 -1.16 -29.85 -29.63
N THR A 3 0.14 -30.14 -29.55
CA THR A 3 0.68 -31.34 -28.90
C THR A 3 1.02 -31.06 -27.44
N CYS A 4 0.52 -31.90 -26.53
CA CYS A 4 0.81 -31.76 -25.11
C CYS A 4 2.30 -32.00 -24.79
N THR A 5 2.94 -31.04 -24.14
CA THR A 5 4.36 -31.12 -23.74
C THR A 5 4.67 -32.10 -22.62
N LYS A 6 3.65 -32.73 -22.00
CA LYS A 6 3.85 -33.74 -20.95
C LYS A 6 3.62 -35.17 -21.43
N CYS A 7 2.57 -35.41 -22.21
CA CYS A 7 2.18 -36.77 -22.60
C CYS A 7 2.14 -37.01 -24.12
N GLY A 8 2.53 -36.02 -24.94
CA GLY A 8 2.59 -36.13 -26.39
C GLY A 8 1.23 -36.24 -27.10
N THR A 9 0.11 -36.21 -26.37
CA THR A 9 -1.23 -36.31 -26.97
C THR A 9 -1.55 -35.06 -27.79
N ARG A 10 -2.07 -35.25 -29.01
CA ARG A 10 -2.62 -34.17 -29.84
C ARG A 10 -3.98 -33.73 -29.31
N ASN A 11 -4.20 -32.41 -29.22
CA ASN A 11 -5.44 -31.76 -28.81
C ASN A 11 -5.78 -30.65 -29.80
N ASP A 12 -7.02 -30.17 -29.76
CA ASP A 12 -7.47 -29.00 -30.52
C ASP A 12 -6.76 -27.72 -30.07
N ASP A 13 -6.56 -26.77 -30.98
CA ASP A 13 -5.86 -25.51 -30.66
C ASP A 13 -6.57 -24.66 -29.60
N GLU A 14 -7.90 -24.81 -29.52
CA GLU A 14 -8.74 -24.11 -28.55
C GLU A 14 -8.78 -24.83 -27.19
N ALA A 15 -8.27 -26.06 -27.10
CA ALA A 15 -8.26 -26.81 -25.86
C ALA A 15 -7.29 -26.17 -24.84
N ARG A 16 -7.82 -25.77 -23.68
CA ARG A 16 -7.01 -25.17 -22.59
C ARG A 16 -6.25 -26.22 -21.78
N SER A 17 -6.69 -27.47 -21.81
CA SER A 17 -6.12 -28.58 -21.04
C SER A 17 -6.07 -29.86 -21.88
N CYS A 18 -5.05 -30.68 -21.64
CA CYS A 18 -4.88 -31.93 -22.37
C CYS A 18 -5.97 -32.95 -22.01
N ARG A 19 -6.62 -33.55 -23.02
CA ARG A 19 -7.67 -34.56 -22.85
C ARG A 19 -7.22 -35.86 -22.17
N LYS A 20 -5.91 -36.15 -22.15
CA LYS A 20 -5.34 -37.38 -21.57
C LYS A 20 -4.75 -37.18 -20.18
N CYS A 21 -4.00 -36.10 -19.96
CA CYS A 21 -3.21 -35.91 -18.74
C CYS A 21 -3.58 -34.66 -17.93
N SER A 22 -4.65 -33.96 -18.35
CA SER A 22 -5.21 -32.75 -17.73
C SER A 22 -4.23 -31.57 -17.50
N LYS A 23 -2.98 -31.67 -17.96
CA LYS A 23 -2.01 -30.57 -17.93
C LYS A 23 -2.50 -29.42 -18.82
N LYS A 24 -2.38 -28.18 -18.31
CA LYS A 24 -2.63 -26.95 -19.07
C LYS A 24 -1.81 -26.94 -20.37
N LEU A 25 -2.50 -26.79 -21.49
CA LEU A 25 -1.87 -26.61 -22.78
C LEU A 25 -1.36 -25.17 -22.86
N GLN A 26 -0.17 -24.99 -23.44
CA GLN A 26 0.35 -23.66 -23.70
C GLN A 26 -0.53 -23.06 -24.79
N SER A 27 -1.29 -22.00 -24.50
CA SER A 27 -2.10 -21.34 -25.54
C SER A 27 -1.16 -20.99 -26.69
N SER A 28 -1.51 -21.41 -27.91
CA SER A 28 -0.82 -20.91 -29.09
C SER A 28 -0.94 -19.38 -29.05
N ARG A 29 0.20 -18.68 -29.16
CA ARG A 29 0.18 -17.24 -29.35
C ARG A 29 -0.57 -16.99 -30.64
N GLN A 30 -1.79 -16.50 -30.54
CA GLN A 30 -2.50 -15.98 -31.70
C GLN A 30 -1.66 -14.81 -32.22
N PRO A 31 -1.22 -14.83 -33.50
CA PRO A 31 -0.56 -13.68 -34.07
C PRO A 31 -1.45 -12.47 -33.85
N TYR A 32 -0.89 -11.44 -33.22
CA TYR A 32 -1.56 -10.16 -33.12
C TYR A 32 -1.81 -9.68 -34.54
N VAL A 33 -3.06 -9.78 -35.00
CA VAL A 33 -3.50 -9.07 -36.20
C VAL A 33 -3.67 -7.62 -35.74
N PRO A 34 -2.90 -6.67 -36.27
CA PRO A 34 -3.13 -5.27 -35.97
C PRO A 34 -4.54 -4.92 -36.43
N GLN A 35 -5.49 -4.89 -35.49
CA GLN A 35 -6.55 -3.92 -35.62
C GLN A 35 -5.85 -2.58 -35.40
N GLU A 36 -6.05 -1.62 -36.30
CA GLU A 36 -5.72 -0.22 -36.04
C GLU A 36 -6.90 0.40 -35.30
N PRO A 37 -7.00 0.35 -33.96
CA PRO A 37 -7.51 1.51 -33.27
C PRO A 37 -6.38 2.53 -33.29
N VAL A 38 -6.64 3.71 -33.84
CA VAL A 38 -5.81 4.91 -33.66
C VAL A 38 -5.83 5.23 -32.16
N GLN A 39 -5.06 4.51 -31.37
CA GLN A 39 -4.87 4.80 -29.96
C GLN A 39 -3.91 5.99 -29.90
N PRO A 40 -4.34 7.13 -29.36
CA PRO A 40 -3.45 8.27 -29.20
C PRO A 40 -2.23 7.83 -28.37
N PRO A 41 -1.02 8.34 -28.70
CA PRO A 41 0.19 7.99 -27.96
C PRO A 41 -0.02 8.24 -26.47
N LEU A 42 0.35 7.25 -25.65
CA LEU A 42 0.23 7.34 -24.19
C LEU A 42 0.87 8.64 -23.71
N SER A 43 0.05 9.51 -23.10
CA SER A 43 0.50 10.80 -22.61
C SER A 43 1.59 10.63 -21.56
N ARG A 44 2.65 11.45 -21.66
CA ARG A 44 3.78 11.43 -20.73
C ARG A 44 3.27 11.65 -19.30
N PHE A 45 3.69 10.79 -18.37
CA PHE A 45 3.41 10.96 -16.96
C PHE A 45 3.97 12.30 -16.50
N THR A 46 3.08 13.23 -16.17
CA THR A 46 3.45 14.56 -15.69
C THR A 46 3.32 14.52 -14.18
N PRO A 47 4.41 14.63 -13.40
CA PRO A 47 4.33 14.66 -11.96
C PRO A 47 3.57 15.93 -11.56
N GLN A 48 2.31 15.76 -11.18
CA GLN A 48 1.54 16.80 -10.51
C GLN A 48 2.25 17.08 -9.18
N GLY A 49 2.78 18.29 -9.03
CA GLY A 49 3.43 18.74 -7.81
C GLY A 49 2.54 18.53 -6.59
N LEU A 50 3.15 18.44 -5.40
CA LEU A 50 2.46 18.12 -4.15
C LEU A 50 1.19 18.98 -3.98
N PRO A 51 -0.01 18.36 -3.90
CA PRO A 51 -1.24 19.10 -3.66
C PRO A 51 -1.17 19.84 -2.32
N PRO A 52 -1.80 21.03 -2.20
CA PRO A 52 -1.82 21.83 -0.97
C PRO A 52 -2.44 21.10 0.23
N ASP A 53 -3.17 20.01 0.00
CA ASP A 53 -3.68 19.12 1.04
C ASP A 53 -2.60 18.32 1.78
N GLN A 54 -1.41 18.14 1.21
CA GLN A 54 -0.32 17.45 1.90
C GLN A 54 0.18 18.23 3.12
N TRP A 55 0.12 19.57 3.09
CA TRP A 55 0.54 20.40 4.21
C TRP A 55 -0.32 20.15 5.46
N ARG A 56 -1.63 19.93 5.29
CA ARG A 56 -2.53 19.58 6.40
C ARG A 56 -2.18 18.21 6.99
N SER A 57 -1.91 17.23 6.13
CA SER A 57 -1.50 15.89 6.56
C SER A 57 -0.15 15.91 7.29
N PHE A 58 0.80 16.71 6.78
CA PHE A 58 2.13 16.87 7.40
C PHE A 58 2.02 17.56 8.77
N ARG A 59 1.16 18.57 8.92
CA ARG A 59 0.89 19.23 10.19
C ARG A 59 0.30 18.27 11.23
N ARG A 60 -0.65 17.41 10.83
CA ARG A 60 -1.21 16.36 11.72
C ARG A 60 -0.16 15.34 12.15
N LEU A 61 0.78 15.00 11.26
CA LEU A 61 1.89 14.11 11.56
C LEU A 61 2.85 14.77 12.58
N LEU A 62 3.21 16.03 12.35
CA LEU A 62 4.03 16.83 13.28
C LEU A 62 3.39 16.93 14.67
N GLU A 63 2.07 17.16 14.75
CA GLU A 63 1.34 17.18 16.01
C GLU A 63 1.44 15.84 16.75
N ALA A 64 1.25 14.72 16.04
CA ALA A 64 1.38 13.39 16.65
C ALA A 64 2.80 13.15 17.20
N TRP A 65 3.83 13.54 16.45
CA TRP A 65 5.22 13.46 16.88
C TRP A 65 5.53 14.37 18.06
N ALA A 66 4.95 15.58 18.11
CA ALA A 66 5.12 16.49 19.24
C ALA A 66 4.53 15.90 20.53
N TYR A 67 3.35 15.28 20.49
CA TYR A 67 2.78 14.61 21.66
C TYR A 67 3.63 13.42 22.13
N LEU A 68 4.15 12.63 21.19
CA LEU A 68 5.05 11.53 21.52
C LEU A 68 6.33 12.05 22.19
N ALA A 69 6.93 13.12 21.66
CA ALA A 69 8.12 13.75 22.23
C ALA A 69 7.86 14.27 23.65
N VAL A 70 6.70 14.89 23.90
CA VAL A 70 6.30 15.35 25.25
C VAL A 70 6.17 14.17 26.22
N LEU A 71 5.51 13.08 25.81
CA LEU A 71 5.42 11.86 26.63
C LEU A 71 6.79 11.28 26.97
N ILE A 72 7.68 11.19 25.97
CA ILE A 72 9.04 10.68 26.16
C ILE A 72 9.82 11.60 27.11
N ALA A 73 9.73 12.92 26.94
CA ALA A 73 10.42 13.88 27.79
C ALA A 73 9.95 13.81 29.25
N VAL A 74 8.64 13.68 29.48
CA VAL A 74 8.08 13.50 30.83
C VAL A 74 8.52 12.17 31.43
N GLY A 75 8.47 11.08 30.66
CA GLY A 75 8.92 9.76 31.11
C GLY A 75 10.41 9.76 31.49
N ALA A 76 11.26 10.34 30.64
CA ALA A 76 12.68 10.50 30.90
C ALA A 76 12.95 11.36 32.15
N GLY A 77 12.20 12.45 32.34
CA GLY A 77 12.28 13.27 33.55
C GLY A 77 11.89 12.49 34.81
N CYS A 78 10.81 11.70 34.76
CA CYS A 78 10.39 10.87 35.90
C CYS A 78 11.46 9.84 36.29
N VAL A 79 12.12 9.22 35.30
CA VAL A 79 13.24 8.29 35.53
C VAL A 79 14.45 9.03 36.12
N TYR A 80 14.76 10.23 35.63
CA TYR A 80 15.92 11.00 36.09
C TYR A 80 15.79 11.53 37.53
N TYR A 81 14.60 11.98 37.92
CA TYR A 81 14.35 12.56 39.24
C TYR A 81 13.85 11.56 40.30
N GLU A 82 13.71 10.27 39.96
CA GLU A 82 13.09 9.20 40.78
C GLU A 82 11.74 9.58 41.40
N THR A 83 11.09 10.61 40.85
CA THR A 83 9.88 11.21 41.40
C THR A 83 8.73 10.91 40.45
N TRP A 84 7.77 10.10 40.92
CA TRP A 84 6.68 9.53 40.12
C TRP A 84 5.40 10.38 40.14
N TRP A 85 5.34 11.39 41.00
CA TRP A 85 4.19 12.28 41.13
C TRP A 85 3.88 13.18 39.90
N PRO A 86 4.86 13.71 39.14
CA PRO A 86 4.58 14.51 37.94
C PRO A 86 3.99 13.72 36.76
N LEU A 87 4.00 12.39 36.84
CA LEU A 87 3.38 11.51 35.84
C LEU A 87 1.85 11.66 35.83
N TYR A 88 1.23 11.85 36.99
CA TYR A 88 -0.23 12.01 37.11
C TYR A 88 -0.78 13.26 36.37
N PRO A 89 -0.27 14.49 36.59
CA PRO A 89 -0.74 15.66 35.85
C PRO A 89 -0.40 15.59 34.37
N ALA A 90 0.73 14.99 33.98
CA ALA A 90 1.09 14.84 32.57
C ALA A 90 0.12 13.92 31.82
N VAL A 91 -0.26 12.78 32.41
CA VAL A 91 -1.27 11.88 31.85
C VAL A 91 -2.63 12.56 31.79
N ALA A 92 -3.01 13.32 32.83
CA ALA A 92 -4.27 14.06 32.85
C ALA A 92 -4.34 15.11 31.73
N VAL A 93 -3.28 15.90 31.53
CA VAL A 93 -3.18 16.89 30.45
C VAL A 93 -3.24 16.22 29.07
N LEU A 94 -2.57 15.09 28.89
CA LEU A 94 -2.65 14.32 27.64
C LEU A 94 -4.04 13.77 27.37
N ALA A 95 -4.71 13.22 28.38
CA ALA A 95 -6.08 12.73 28.25
C ALA A 95 -7.04 13.86 27.88
N LEU A 96 -6.82 15.06 28.44
CA LEU A 96 -7.63 16.25 28.19
C LEU A 96 -7.40 16.79 26.76
N LEU A 97 -6.16 16.81 26.29
CA LEU A 97 -5.80 17.14 24.90
C LEU A 97 -6.39 16.15 23.89
N LEU A 98 -6.32 14.85 24.18
CA LEU A 98 -6.90 13.82 23.33
C LEU A 98 -8.44 13.90 23.28
N ARG A 99 -9.07 14.28 24.41
CA ARG A 99 -10.53 14.49 24.47
C ARG A 99 -10.97 15.68 23.62
N PHE A 100 -10.25 16.80 23.69
CA PHE A 100 -10.55 17.97 22.85
C PHE A 100 -10.28 17.74 21.36
N ARG A 101 -9.36 16.85 21.01
CA ARG A 101 -9.10 16.47 19.61
C ARG A 101 -10.21 15.61 18.99
N ARG A 102 -11.03 14.96 19.82
CA ARG A 102 -12.12 14.07 19.36
C ARG A 102 -13.42 14.82 19.03
N ILE A 103 -13.53 16.07 19.48
CA ILE A 103 -14.66 16.99 19.24
C ILE A 103 -14.30 17.88 18.05
#